data_AF-A0A950YE56-F1
#
_entry.id   AF-A0A950YE56-F1
#
_cell.length_a   1.000
_cell.length_b   1.000
_cell.length_c   1.000
_cell.angle_alpha   90.00
_cell.angle_beta   90.00
_cell.angle_gamma   90.00
#
_symmetry.space_group_name_H-M   'P 1'
#
loop_
_entity.id
_entity.type
_entity.pdbx_description
1 polymer ?
#
loop_
_entity_poly.entity_id
_entity_poly.type
_entity_poly.pdbx_seq_one_letter_code
_entity_poly.pdbx_strand_id
1 'polypeptide(L)'
;MKAAAGTEVVPAGRLELLLSENGGLTTAALAERTNGDRDQVLTLLRELESAGRVRRTGQRRSTRWHAITDEDRIRERAAELEARRRRPA
;
A
#
# COMPACT_ATOMS: atom_id res chain seq x y z
N MET A 1 -25.67 -20.18 13.18
CA MET A 1 -24.85 -18.94 13.11
C MET A 1 -23.39 -19.37 13.16
N LYS A 2 -22.63 -19.19 12.07
CA LYS A 2 -21.22 -19.62 11.98
C LYS A 2 -20.37 -18.58 12.72
N ALA A 3 -19.65 -18.99 13.75
CA ALA A 3 -18.79 -18.11 14.55
C ALA A 3 -17.87 -17.30 13.62
N ALA A 4 -17.90 -15.98 13.75
CA ALA A 4 -16.86 -15.13 13.20
C ALA A 4 -15.57 -15.50 13.93
N ALA A 5 -14.76 -16.36 13.31
CA ALA A 5 -13.43 -16.67 13.80
C ALA A 5 -12.70 -15.34 13.94
N GLY A 6 -12.24 -15.05 15.17
CA GLY A 6 -11.79 -13.74 15.60
C GLY A 6 -10.86 -13.09 14.59
N THR A 7 -11.36 -12.05 13.93
CA THR A 7 -10.57 -11.24 13.01
C THR A 7 -9.58 -10.42 13.80
N GLU A 8 -8.29 -10.56 13.50
CA GLU A 8 -7.24 -9.85 14.21
C GLU A 8 -7.19 -8.40 13.72
N VAL A 9 -7.03 -7.45 14.65
CA VAL A 9 -6.79 -6.05 14.28
C VAL A 9 -5.42 -5.97 13.61
N VAL A 10 -5.39 -5.61 12.33
CA VAL A 10 -4.16 -5.55 11.55
C VAL A 10 -3.46 -4.20 11.78
N PRO A 11 -2.23 -4.17 12.34
CA PRO A 11 -1.51 -2.93 12.51
C PRO A 11 -0.88 -2.46 11.18
N ALA A 12 -0.82 -1.14 10.99
CA ALA A 12 -0.24 -0.49 9.80
C ALA A 12 1.16 -0.99 9.47
N GLY A 13 2.04 -1.07 10.47
CA GLY A 13 3.43 -1.50 10.28
C GLY A 13 3.55 -2.94 9.76
N ARG A 14 2.59 -3.83 10.07
CA ARG A 14 2.59 -5.20 9.57
C ARG A 14 2.23 -5.25 8.08
N LEU A 15 1.29 -4.41 7.62
CA LEU A 15 0.96 -4.31 6.20
C LEU A 15 2.15 -3.77 5.41
N GLU A 16 2.82 -2.73 5.91
CA GLU A 16 3.97 -2.13 5.23
C GLU A 16 5.14 -3.10 5.11
N LEU A 17 5.41 -3.88 6.15
CA LEU A 17 6.45 -4.92 6.12
C LEU A 17 6.12 -5.99 5.06
N LEU A 18 4.90 -6.52 5.07
CA LEU A 18 4.45 -7.50 4.07
C LEU A 18 4.54 -6.97 2.64
N LEU A 19 4.18 -5.70 2.44
CA LEU A 19 4.25 -5.04 1.14
C LEU A 19 5.69 -4.80 0.67
N SER A 20 6.59 -4.49 1.60
CA SER A 20 8.02 -4.31 1.32
C SER A 20 8.69 -5.63 0.95
N GLU A 21 8.30 -6.74 1.58
CA GLU A 21 8.90 -8.07 1.34
C GLU A 21 8.39 -8.77 0.08
N ASN A 22 7.14 -8.52 -0.33
CA ASN A 22 6.47 -9.32 -1.37
C ASN A 22 6.30 -8.60 -2.72
N GLY A 23 6.74 -7.34 -2.85
CA GLY A 23 6.80 -6.63 -4.13
C GLY A 23 5.45 -6.35 -4.80
N GLY A 24 4.32 -6.48 -4.08
CA GLY A 24 2.99 -6.21 -4.62
C GLY A 24 1.93 -7.22 -4.20
N LEU A 25 1.03 -6.87 -3.28
CA LEU A 25 -0.03 -7.78 -2.81
C LEU A 25 -1.43 -7.22 -3.07
N THR A 26 -2.39 -8.11 -3.31
CA THR A 26 -3.80 -7.73 -3.35
C THR A 26 -4.35 -7.58 -1.93
N THR A 27 -5.43 -6.81 -1.76
CA THR A 27 -6.11 -6.67 -0.46
C THR A 27 -6.54 -8.03 0.11
N ALA A 28 -6.96 -8.98 -0.74
CA ALA A 28 -7.33 -10.32 -0.31
C ALA A 28 -6.12 -11.09 0.24
N ALA A 29 -4.99 -11.08 -0.47
CA ALA A 29 -3.76 -11.73 0.00
C ALA A 29 -3.23 -11.12 1.31
N LEU A 30 -3.40 -9.81 1.50
CA LEU A 30 -3.06 -9.14 2.75
C LEU A 30 -3.97 -9.57 3.90
N ALA A 31 -5.28 -9.61 3.67
CA ALA A 31 -6.25 -10.06 4.66
C ALA A 31 -5.99 -11.52 5.09
N GLU A 32 -5.72 -12.42 4.14
CA GLU A 32 -5.37 -13.82 4.43
C GLU A 32 -4.09 -13.94 5.27
N ARG A 33 -3.03 -13.21 4.91
CA ARG A 33 -1.74 -13.27 5.63
C ARG A 33 -1.77 -12.63 7.01
N THR A 34 -2.69 -11.72 7.24
CA THR A 34 -2.85 -11.02 8.52
C THR A 34 -3.98 -11.58 9.36
N ASN A 35 -4.71 -12.58 8.85
CA ASN A 35 -5.97 -13.05 9.42
C ASN A 35 -6.93 -11.89 9.76
N GLY A 36 -6.88 -10.86 8.91
CA GLY A 36 -7.54 -9.58 9.09
C GLY A 36 -8.81 -9.44 8.27
N ASP A 37 -9.63 -8.46 8.61
CA ASP A 37 -10.85 -8.18 7.87
C ASP A 37 -10.49 -7.45 6.58
N ARG A 38 -11.12 -7.83 5.47
CA ARG A 38 -10.80 -7.28 4.16
C ARG A 38 -11.12 -5.80 4.06
N ASP A 39 -12.22 -5.36 4.65
CA ASP A 39 -12.65 -3.96 4.60
C ASP A 39 -11.81 -3.09 5.54
N GLN A 40 -11.42 -3.63 6.71
CA GLN A 40 -10.45 -3.01 7.60
C GLN A 40 -9.09 -2.83 6.90
N VAL A 41 -8.56 -3.88 6.29
CA VAL A 41 -7.29 -3.84 5.55
C VAL A 41 -7.39 -2.85 4.38
N LEU A 42 -8.51 -2.81 3.65
CA LEU A 42 -8.71 -1.84 2.57
C LEU A 42 -8.73 -0.40 3.07
N THR A 43 -9.40 -0.14 4.20
CA THR A 43 -9.45 1.19 4.81
C THR A 43 -8.06 1.65 5.20
N LEU A 44 -7.31 0.79 5.88
CA LEU A 44 -5.94 1.08 6.30
C LEU A 44 -4.99 1.29 5.11
N LEU A 45 -5.13 0.53 4.03
CA LEU A 45 -4.34 0.74 2.81
C LEU A 45 -4.60 2.10 2.17
N ARG A 46 -5.85 2.60 2.20
CA ARG A 46 -6.19 3.93 1.71
C ARG A 46 -5.61 5.04 2.58
N GLU A 47 -5.57 4.85 3.89
CA GLU A 47 -4.90 5.78 4.82
C GLU A 47 -3.39 5.79 4.59
N LEU A 48 -2.78 4.64 4.37
CA LEU A 48 -1.36 4.55 4.02
C LEU A 48 -1.07 5.17 2.64
N GLU A 49 -2.02 5.06 1.70
CA GLU A 49 -1.93 5.69 0.37
C GLU A 49 -1.98 7.21 0.48
N SER A 50 -2.93 7.75 1.24
CA SER A 50 -3.03 9.20 1.48
C SER A 50 -1.83 9.75 2.24
N ALA A 51 -1.21 8.93 3.11
CA ALA A 51 0.03 9.25 3.80
C ALA A 51 1.29 9.09 2.91
N GLY A 52 1.16 8.65 1.66
CA GLY A 52 2.31 8.45 0.75
C GLY A 52 3.25 7.30 1.17
N ARG A 53 2.74 6.33 1.94
CA ARG A 53 3.50 5.16 2.43
C ARG A 53 3.32 3.93 1.54
N VAL A 54 2.18 3.81 0.87
CA VAL A 54 1.91 2.76 -0.11
C VAL A 54 1.37 3.36 -1.40
N ARG A 55 1.52 2.64 -2.51
CA ARG A 55 0.89 2.96 -3.79
C ARG A 55 0.12 1.77 -4.32
N ARG A 56 -0.92 2.03 -5.12
CA ARG A 56 -1.61 0.99 -5.88
C ARG A 56 -1.21 1.00 -7.35
N THR A 57 -1.13 -0.17 -7.95
CA THR A 57 -0.97 -0.36 -9.40
C THR A 57 -2.01 -1.34 -9.91
N GLY A 58 -2.29 -1.33 -11.22
CA GLY A 58 -3.27 -2.22 -11.86
C GLY A 58 -4.69 -1.65 -11.93
N GLN A 59 -5.65 -2.47 -12.37
CA GLN A 59 -7.03 -2.05 -12.62
C GLN A 59 -8.05 -3.04 -12.05
N ARG A 60 -9.09 -2.52 -11.39
CA ARG A 60 -10.21 -3.31 -10.83
C ARG A 60 -9.72 -4.45 -9.93
N ARG A 61 -9.85 -5.70 -10.38
CA ARG A 61 -9.54 -6.92 -9.61
C ARG A 61 -8.04 -7.24 -9.57
N SER A 62 -7.24 -6.63 -10.44
CA SER A 62 -5.78 -6.78 -10.47
C SER A 62 -5.05 -5.70 -9.67
N THR A 63 -5.78 -4.92 -8.86
CA THR A 63 -5.17 -3.88 -8.01
C THR A 63 -4.18 -4.51 -7.04
N ARG A 64 -2.93 -4.09 -7.12
CA ARG A 64 -1.85 -4.49 -6.23
C ARG A 64 -1.36 -3.29 -5.45
N TRP A 65 -1.13 -3.50 -4.17
CA TRP A 65 -0.56 -2.53 -3.25
C TRP A 65 0.93 -2.78 -3.15
N HIS A 66 1.71 -1.70 -3.10
CA HIS A 66 3.17 -1.73 -2.98
C HIS A 66 3.59 -0.74 -1.89
N ALA A 67 4.59 -1.10 -1.09
CA ALA A 67 5.24 -0.15 -0.21
C ALA A 67 6.00 0.89 -1.05
N ILE A 68 5.92 2.16 -0.68
CA ILE A 68 6.76 3.22 -1.22
C ILE A 68 8.01 3.25 -0.36
N THR A 69 9.15 2.91 -0.96
CA THR A 69 10.45 3.00 -0.30
C THR A 69 10.92 4.44 -0.24
N ASP A 70 11.83 4.77 0.69
CA ASP A 70 12.48 6.09 0.68
C ASP A 70 13.21 6.35 -0.65
N GLU A 71 13.70 5.30 -1.32
CA GLU A 71 14.29 5.41 -2.65
C GLU A 71 13.28 5.85 -3.71
N ASP A 72 12.05 5.33 -3.68
CA ASP A 72 10.98 5.78 -4.56
C ASP A 72 10.63 7.27 -4.33
N ARG A 73 10.60 7.71 -3.06
CA ARG A 73 10.36 9.13 -2.72
C ARG A 73 11.49 10.03 -3.23
N ILE A 74 12.74 9.59 -3.10
CA ILE A 74 13.90 10.33 -3.61
C ILE A 74 13.84 10.43 -5.14
N ARG A 75 13.49 9.34 -5.84
CA ARG A 75 13.35 9.35 -7.31
C ARG A 75 12.22 10.28 -7.75
N GLU A 76 11.08 10.27 -7.08
CA GLU A 76 9.97 11.17 -7.38
C GLU A 76 10.36 12.64 -7.17
N ARG A 77 11.02 12.94 -6.05
CA ARG A 77 11.53 14.29 -5.78
C ARG A 77 12.59 14.74 -6.78
N ALA A 78 13.48 13.85 -7.19
CA ALA A 78 14.47 14.12 -8.23
C ALA A 78 13.80 14.39 -9.59
N ALA A 79 12.77 13.62 -9.95
CA ALA A 79 12.00 13.83 -11.17
C ALA A 79 11.24 15.18 -11.16
N GLU A 80 10.65 15.56 -10.02
CA GLU A 80 10.00 16.86 -9.83
C GLU A 80 10.99 18.02 -10.02
N LEU A 81 12.18 17.93 -9.41
CA LEU A 81 13.24 18.92 -9.54
C LEU A 81 13.71 19.08 -10.99
N GLU A 82 13.91 17.97 -11.71
CA GLU A 82 14.30 17.98 -13.12
C GLU A 82 13.19 18.54 -14.02
N ALA A 83 11.93 18.20 -13.75
CA ALA A 83 10.78 18.74 -14.48
C ALA A 83 10.65 20.26 -14.29
N ARG A 84 10.85 20.75 -13.06
CA ARG A 84 10.86 22.19 -12.75
C ARG A 84 12.03 22.91 -13.41
N ARG A 85 13.19 22.27 -13.51
CA ARG A 85 14.37 22.82 -14.21
C ARG A 85 14.16 22.95 -15.72
N ARG A 86 13.41 22.04 -16.33
CA ARG A 86 13.13 22.04 -17.79
C ARG A 86 12.01 22.96 -18.24
N ARG A 87 11.27 23.57 -17.32
CA ARG A 87 10.22 24.53 -17.70
C ARG A 87 10.87 25.91 -17.92
N PRO A 88 11.00 26.39 -19.18
CA PRO A 88 11.42 27.78 -19.39
C PRO A 88 10.35 28.71 -18.80
N ALA A 89 10.79 29.81 -18.20
CA ALA A 89 9.93 30.87 -17.69
C ALA A 89 9.09 31.49 -18.81
#